data_AF-A0A835DCN0-F1
#
_entry.id   AF-A0A835DCN0-F1
#
_cell.length_a   1.000
_cell.length_b   1.000
_cell.length_c   1.000
_cell.angle_alpha   90.00
_cell.angle_beta   90.00
_cell.angle_gamma   90.00
#
_symmetry.space_group_name_H-M   'P 1'
#
loop_
_entity.id
_entity.type
_entity.pdbx_description
1 polymer ?
#
loop_
_entity_poly.entity_id
_entity_poly.type
_entity_poly.pdbx_seq_one_letter_code
_entity_poly.pdbx_strand_id
1 'polypeptide(L)'
;MTLPPPDNISAIFQLENGCAGVFVMAVSTISPKIFWRVVGSKGTLQIERGNKDGRHGYLVSIYTAGGHCEDSFHPFSGVDEELKAFIKDVSQATLKEGSSYEAEPRSSFVEGARDIAVLEAMLESGMKQGALVNVKTF
;
A
#
# COMPACT_ATOMS: atom_id res chain seq x y z
N MET A 1 20.48 -14.07 16.32
CA MET A 1 20.73 -13.18 15.16
C MET A 1 19.93 -11.91 15.38
N THR A 2 20.57 -10.75 15.37
CA THR A 2 19.91 -9.43 15.48
C THR A 2 19.84 -8.80 14.10
N LEU A 3 18.67 -8.28 13.71
CA LEU A 3 18.50 -7.55 12.46
C LEU A 3 19.16 -6.15 12.58
N PRO A 4 19.67 -5.57 11.48
CA PRO A 4 20.19 -4.21 11.52
C PRO A 4 19.04 -3.20 11.76
N PRO A 5 19.27 -2.13 12.54
CA PRO A 5 18.28 -1.09 12.74
C PRO A 5 18.15 -0.15 11.51
N PRO A 6 16.97 0.45 11.28
CA PRO A 6 15.71 0.16 11.96
C PRO A 6 15.08 -1.14 11.43
N ASP A 7 14.72 -2.03 12.34
CA ASP A 7 13.99 -3.28 12.06
C ASP A 7 12.46 -3.08 12.17
N ASN A 8 12.04 -1.89 12.60
CA ASN A 8 10.66 -1.47 12.75
C ASN A 8 10.51 0.03 12.45
N ILE A 9 9.41 0.39 11.81
CA ILE A 9 8.97 1.76 11.57
C ILE A 9 7.53 1.86 12.05
N SER A 10 7.24 2.86 12.89
CA SER A 10 5.89 3.22 13.29
C SER A 10 5.74 4.73 13.14
N ALA A 11 4.74 5.16 12.37
CA ALA A 11 4.54 6.56 12.05
C ALA A 11 3.05 6.92 12.03
N ILE A 12 2.76 8.16 12.42
CA ILE A 12 1.47 8.81 12.19
C ILE A 12 1.65 9.72 10.99
N PHE A 13 0.72 9.67 10.05
CA PHE A 13 0.71 10.56 8.88
C PHE A 13 -0.62 11.29 8.78
N GLN A 14 -0.60 12.42 8.08
CA GLN A 14 -1.78 13.16 7.70
C GLN A 14 -1.82 13.26 6.17
N LEU A 15 -2.94 12.86 5.58
CA LEU A 15 -3.20 13.01 4.15
C LEU A 15 -3.58 14.46 3.83
N GLU A 16 -3.48 14.85 2.56
CA GLU A 16 -3.80 16.21 2.09
C GLU A 16 -5.25 16.64 2.41
N ASN A 17 -6.17 15.68 2.47
CA ASN A 17 -7.57 15.92 2.83
C ASN A 17 -7.79 16.05 4.36
N GLY A 18 -6.72 16.05 5.16
CA GLY A 18 -6.75 16.16 6.61
C GLY A 18 -6.95 14.84 7.37
N CYS A 19 -7.23 13.73 6.68
CA CYS A 19 -7.36 12.42 7.33
C CYS A 19 -6.03 11.96 7.93
N ALA A 20 -6.07 11.46 9.15
CA ALA A 20 -4.90 10.86 9.79
C ALA A 20 -4.85 9.34 9.55
N GLY A 21 -3.65 8.80 9.57
CA GLY A 21 -3.42 7.37 9.50
C GLY A 21 -2.21 6.93 10.31
N VAL A 22 -2.11 5.63 10.52
CA VAL A 22 -0.99 4.98 11.20
C VAL A 22 -0.35 4.00 10.23
N PHE A 23 0.96 4.07 10.10
CA PHE A 23 1.77 3.13 9.35
C PHE A 23 2.66 2.35 10.30
N VAL A 24 2.68 1.02 10.17
CA VAL A 24 3.59 0.14 10.91
C VAL A 24 4.21 -0.86 9.95
N MET A 25 5.53 -0.87 9.87
CA MET A 25 6.31 -1.91 9.21
C MET A 25 7.23 -2.55 10.25
N ALA A 26 7.14 -3.87 10.41
CA ALA A 26 7.93 -4.60 11.39
C ALA A 26 8.51 -5.85 10.74
N VAL A 27 9.84 -5.93 10.66
CA VAL A 27 10.55 -7.10 10.09
C VAL A 27 11.10 -8.04 11.17
N SER A 28 11.09 -7.61 12.43
CA SER A 28 11.53 -8.43 13.58
C SER A 28 10.44 -9.38 14.11
N THR A 29 9.32 -9.54 13.41
CA THR A 29 8.18 -10.37 13.83
C THR A 29 8.27 -11.79 13.28
N ILE A 30 7.88 -12.79 14.09
CA ILE A 30 7.85 -14.21 13.69
C ILE A 30 6.70 -14.51 12.71
N SER A 31 5.57 -13.83 12.86
CA SER A 31 4.36 -14.10 12.08
C SER A 31 4.15 -13.05 10.98
N PRO A 32 3.97 -13.45 9.71
CA PRO A 32 3.67 -12.51 8.65
C PRO A 32 2.25 -11.97 8.82
N LYS A 33 2.11 -10.64 8.91
CA LYS A 33 0.81 -9.98 8.93
C LYS A 33 0.80 -8.83 7.92
N ILE A 34 -0.22 -8.83 7.07
CA ILE A 34 -0.53 -7.71 6.19
C ILE A 34 -1.97 -7.33 6.49
N PHE A 35 -2.16 -6.08 6.89
CA PHE A 35 -3.43 -5.57 7.38
C PHE A 35 -3.59 -4.12 6.96
N TRP A 36 -4.69 -3.83 6.27
CA TRP A 36 -5.10 -2.47 5.94
C TRP A 36 -6.49 -2.21 6.49
N ARG A 37 -6.69 -1.02 7.03
CA ARG A 37 -7.99 -0.61 7.57
C ARG A 37 -8.25 0.84 7.24
N VAL A 38 -9.38 1.09 6.61
CA VAL A 38 -9.87 2.44 6.27
C VAL A 38 -11.17 2.66 7.00
N VAL A 39 -11.19 3.65 7.89
CA VAL A 39 -12.36 4.02 8.68
C VAL A 39 -12.99 5.26 8.05
N GLY A 40 -14.23 5.12 7.59
CA GLY A 40 -15.01 6.20 7.01
C GLY A 40 -16.32 6.44 7.76
N SER A 41 -17.03 7.51 7.38
CA SER A 41 -18.29 7.90 8.02
C SER A 41 -19.43 6.89 7.82
N LYS A 42 -19.36 6.07 6.77
CA LYS A 42 -20.38 5.06 6.44
C LYS A 42 -20.02 3.64 6.90
N GLY A 43 -18.82 3.46 7.42
CA GLY A 43 -18.33 2.13 7.77
C GLY A 43 -16.82 2.00 7.72
N THR A 44 -16.34 0.78 7.88
CA THR A 44 -14.92 0.42 7.88
C THR A 44 -14.65 -0.64 6.83
N LEU A 45 -13.66 -0.40 5.98
CA LEU A 45 -13.08 -1.40 5.10
C LEU A 45 -11.85 -1.99 5.80
N GLN A 46 -11.79 -3.31 5.90
CA GLN A 46 -10.64 -4.02 6.43
C GLN A 46 -10.17 -5.06 5.43
N ILE A 47 -8.87 -5.14 5.23
CA ILE A 47 -8.24 -6.09 4.30
C ILE A 47 -7.13 -6.80 5.06
N GLU A 48 -7.19 -8.12 5.12
CA GLU A 48 -6.19 -8.95 5.79
C GLU A 48 -5.71 -10.04 4.85
N ARG A 49 -4.39 -10.27 4.85
CA ARG A 49 -3.82 -11.44 4.17
C ARG A 49 -4.25 -12.72 4.91
N GLY A 50 -4.82 -13.67 4.19
CA GLY A 50 -5.33 -14.90 4.76
C GLY A 50 -5.23 -16.11 3.84
N ASN A 51 -5.83 -17.20 4.29
CA ASN A 51 -6.06 -18.41 3.52
C ASN A 51 -7.53 -18.83 3.66
N LYS A 52 -8.19 -19.10 2.54
CA LYS A 52 -9.57 -19.60 2.50
C LYS A 52 -9.62 -20.86 1.64
N ASP A 53 -9.99 -21.98 2.26
CA ASP A 53 -10.09 -23.29 1.62
C ASP A 53 -8.80 -23.70 0.88
N GLY A 54 -7.64 -23.45 1.48
CA GLY A 54 -6.33 -23.75 0.91
C GLY A 54 -5.80 -22.70 -0.07
N ARG A 55 -6.59 -21.71 -0.48
CA ARG A 55 -6.15 -20.63 -1.37
C ARG A 55 -5.65 -19.43 -0.57
N HIS A 56 -4.47 -18.93 -0.91
CA HIS A 56 -3.95 -17.70 -0.32
C HIS A 56 -4.49 -16.47 -1.05
N GLY A 57 -4.78 -15.41 -0.28
CA GLY A 57 -5.44 -14.23 -0.79
C GLY A 57 -5.64 -13.16 0.27
N TYR A 58 -6.54 -12.25 -0.02
CA TYR A 58 -6.99 -11.20 0.89
C TYR A 58 -8.45 -11.43 1.26
N LEU A 59 -8.73 -11.45 2.57
CA LEU A 59 -10.08 -11.33 3.09
C LEU A 59 -10.40 -9.83 3.19
N VAL A 60 -11.46 -9.42 2.52
CA VAL A 60 -11.96 -8.04 2.52
C VAL A 60 -13.27 -8.02 3.29
N SER A 61 -13.29 -7.33 4.41
CA SER A 61 -14.45 -7.18 5.30
C SER A 61 -14.93 -5.74 5.29
N ILE A 62 -16.23 -5.55 5.05
CA ILE A 62 -16.90 -4.25 5.07
C ILE A 62 -17.87 -4.23 6.24
N TYR A 63 -17.55 -3.40 7.24
CA TYR A 63 -18.41 -3.15 8.39
C TYR A 63 -19.20 -1.87 8.16
N THR A 64 -20.51 -1.97 7.96
CA THR A 64 -21.38 -0.81 7.76
C THR A 64 -21.73 -0.16 9.10
N ALA A 65 -22.07 1.13 9.08
CA ALA A 65 -22.56 1.84 10.28
C ALA A 65 -23.84 1.23 10.88
N GLY A 66 -24.60 0.46 10.10
CA GLY A 66 -25.80 -0.26 10.55
C GLY A 66 -25.52 -1.58 11.29
N GLY A 67 -24.25 -1.93 11.53
CA GLY A 67 -23.85 -3.16 12.22
C GLY A 67 -23.79 -4.40 11.32
N HIS A 68 -24.07 -4.27 10.02
CA HIS A 68 -23.93 -5.35 9.04
C HIS A 68 -22.47 -5.51 8.60
N CYS A 69 -22.04 -6.75 8.39
CA CYS A 69 -20.69 -7.11 7.95
C CYS A 69 -20.76 -7.99 6.70
N GLU A 70 -20.02 -7.62 5.67
CA GLU A 70 -19.89 -8.41 4.44
C GLU A 70 -18.43 -8.77 4.19
N ASP A 71 -18.19 -10.05 3.93
CA ASP A 71 -16.87 -10.58 3.65
C ASP A 71 -16.78 -11.06 2.20
N SER A 72 -15.68 -10.73 1.54
CA SER A 72 -15.31 -11.26 0.23
C SER A 72 -13.85 -11.71 0.24
N PHE A 73 -13.53 -12.73 -0.55
CA PHE A 73 -12.18 -13.29 -0.61
C PHE A 73 -11.62 -13.16 -2.02
N HIS A 74 -10.43 -12.59 -2.12
CA HIS A 74 -9.73 -12.33 -3.37
C HIS A 74 -8.41 -13.09 -3.38
N PRO A 75 -8.27 -14.17 -4.16
CA PRO A 75 -7.00 -14.88 -4.31
C PRO A 75 -5.89 -13.93 -4.77
N PHE A 76 -4.63 -14.24 -4.44
CA PHE A 76 -3.52 -13.45 -4.94
C PHE A 76 -3.46 -13.47 -6.47
N SER A 77 -3.40 -12.28 -7.06
CA SER A 77 -3.19 -12.10 -8.51
C SER A 77 -2.26 -10.92 -8.82
N GLY A 78 -1.71 -10.24 -7.80
CA GLY A 78 -0.98 -8.97 -7.98
C GLY A 78 0.15 -9.06 -9.01
N VAL A 79 1.02 -10.07 -8.89
CA VAL A 79 2.15 -10.27 -9.82
C VAL A 79 1.68 -10.56 -11.25
N ASP A 80 0.62 -11.37 -11.40
CA ASP A 80 0.08 -11.70 -12.72
C ASP A 80 -0.53 -10.45 -13.37
N GLU A 81 -1.25 -9.63 -12.61
CA GLU A 81 -1.86 -8.40 -13.10
C GLU A 81 -0.81 -7.33 -13.41
N GLU A 82 0.26 -7.21 -12.63
CA GLU A 82 1.39 -6.32 -12.89
C GLU A 82 2.14 -6.72 -14.18
N LEU A 83 2.40 -8.01 -14.37
CA LEU A 83 3.07 -8.51 -15.57
C LEU A 83 2.21 -8.28 -16.83
N LYS A 84 0.89 -8.52 -16.74
CA LYS A 84 -0.04 -8.23 -17.84
C LYS A 84 -0.07 -6.74 -18.18
N ALA A 85 -0.10 -5.87 -17.18
CA ALA A 85 -0.04 -4.42 -17.38
C ALA A 85 1.25 -4.04 -18.09
N PHE A 86 2.40 -4.51 -17.60
CA PHE A 86 3.70 -4.23 -18.22
C PHE A 86 3.77 -4.68 -19.69
N ILE A 87 3.36 -5.91 -20.00
CA ILE A 87 3.37 -6.43 -21.38
C ILE A 87 2.46 -5.60 -22.28
N LYS A 88 1.27 -5.25 -21.80
CA LYS A 88 0.33 -4.38 -22.52
C LYS A 88 0.97 -3.03 -22.83
N ASP A 89 1.66 -2.44 -21.86
CA ASP A 89 2.28 -1.13 -22.00
C ASP A 89 3.42 -1.13 -23.02
N VAL A 90 4.33 -2.12 -22.94
CA VAL A 90 5.40 -2.31 -23.93
C VAL A 90 4.84 -2.54 -25.33
N SER A 91 3.79 -3.35 -25.43
CA SER A 91 3.15 -3.68 -26.72
C SER A 91 2.53 -2.43 -27.35
N GLN A 92 1.81 -1.63 -26.56
CA GLN A 92 1.20 -0.40 -27.05
C GLN A 92 2.22 0.67 -27.41
N ALA A 93 3.27 0.85 -26.62
CA ALA A 93 4.35 1.78 -26.92
C ALA A 93 5.08 1.43 -28.22
N THR A 94 5.28 0.13 -28.49
CA THR A 94 5.92 -0.36 -29.72
C THR A 94 5.05 -0.16 -30.96
N LEU A 95 3.73 -0.36 -30.84
CA LEU A 95 2.79 -0.26 -31.97
C LEU A 95 2.39 1.18 -32.30
N LYS A 96 2.52 2.09 -31.34
CA LYS A 96 2.09 3.49 -31.45
C LYS A 96 3.31 4.40 -31.59
N GLU A 97 3.99 4.35 -32.74
CA GLU A 97 5.09 5.26 -33.10
C GLU A 97 4.65 6.74 -33.00
N GLY A 98 4.81 7.35 -31.82
CA GLY A 98 4.60 8.79 -31.59
C GLY A 98 3.18 9.26 -31.26
N SER A 99 2.20 8.37 -30.99
CA SER A 99 0.90 8.80 -30.41
C SER A 99 0.94 8.77 -28.88
N SER A 100 0.18 9.66 -28.21
CA SER A 100 0.15 9.76 -26.75
C SER A 100 -0.47 8.50 -26.13
N TYR A 101 0.37 7.51 -25.87
CA TYR A 101 0.03 6.35 -25.09
C TYR A 101 0.26 6.65 -23.61
N GLU A 102 -0.77 6.48 -22.79
CA GLU A 102 -0.66 6.57 -21.32
C GLU A 102 -0.46 5.17 -20.73
N ALA A 103 0.72 4.97 -20.13
CA ALA A 103 1.07 3.76 -19.40
C ALA A 103 0.28 3.63 -18.08
N GLU A 104 0.24 2.43 -17.50
CA GLU A 104 -0.33 2.18 -16.18
C GLU A 104 0.33 3.11 -15.14
N PRO A 105 -0.40 4.08 -14.55
CA PRO A 105 0.20 5.09 -13.68
C PRO A 105 0.89 4.49 -12.45
N ARG A 106 0.38 3.37 -11.93
CA ARG A 106 0.97 2.64 -10.79
C ARG A 106 2.33 2.04 -11.11
N SER A 107 2.67 1.86 -12.39
CA SER A 107 3.96 1.37 -12.85
C SER A 107 4.94 2.51 -13.17
N SER A 108 4.56 3.77 -12.95
CA SER A 108 5.45 4.91 -13.20
C SER A 108 6.58 4.98 -12.17
N PHE A 109 7.77 5.39 -12.62
CA PHE A 109 8.89 5.63 -11.70
C PHE A 109 8.61 6.75 -10.70
N VAL A 110 7.74 7.71 -11.06
CA VAL A 110 7.32 8.81 -10.20
C VAL A 110 6.53 8.28 -9.01
N GLU A 111 5.66 7.30 -9.22
CA GLU A 111 4.93 6.65 -8.12
C GLU A 111 5.90 5.94 -7.17
N GLY A 112 6.87 5.18 -7.69
CA GLY A 112 7.92 4.57 -6.87
C GLY A 112 8.77 5.60 -6.11
N ALA A 113 9.06 6.76 -6.70
CA ALA A 113 9.78 7.83 -6.03
C ALA A 113 8.96 8.46 -4.88
N ARG A 114 7.63 8.52 -5.02
CA ARG A 114 6.73 9.00 -3.95
C ARG A 114 6.70 8.04 -2.77
N ASP A 115 6.68 6.72 -3.02
CA ASP A 115 6.78 5.72 -1.95
C ASP A 115 8.06 5.89 -1.12
N ILE A 116 9.19 6.11 -1.80
CA ILE A 116 10.48 6.36 -1.14
C ILE A 116 10.42 7.65 -0.29
N ALA A 117 9.87 8.74 -0.84
CA ALA A 117 9.79 10.01 -0.09
C ALA A 117 8.93 9.89 1.18
N VAL A 118 7.89 9.06 1.19
CA VAL A 118 7.10 8.79 2.39
C VAL A 118 7.95 8.07 3.44
N LEU A 119 8.70 7.03 3.04
CA LEU A 119 9.58 6.29 3.96
C LEU A 119 10.72 7.17 4.50
N GLU A 120 11.32 7.99 3.65
CA GLU A 120 12.35 8.96 4.07
C GLU A 120 11.81 9.94 5.11
N ALA A 121 10.61 10.49 4.91
CA ALA A 121 9.99 11.40 5.87
C ALA A 121 9.70 10.73 7.22
N MET A 122 9.26 9.46 7.21
CA MET A 122 9.05 8.67 8.44
C MET A 122 10.37 8.45 9.20
N LEU A 123 11.44 8.10 8.48
CA LEU A 123 12.77 7.91 9.07
C LEU A 123 13.32 9.21 9.64
N GLU A 124 13.21 10.32 8.90
CA GLU A 124 13.64 11.65 9.34
C GLU A 124 12.86 12.10 10.58
N SER A 125 11.54 11.90 10.60
CA SER A 125 10.71 12.17 11.78
C SER A 125 11.19 11.37 12.99
N GLY A 126 11.48 10.07 12.81
CA GLY A 126 12.04 9.22 13.86
C GLY A 126 13.38 9.73 14.41
N MET A 127 14.30 10.16 13.52
CA MET A 127 15.58 10.78 13.92
C MET A 127 15.38 12.10 14.67
N LYS A 128 14.30 12.83 14.38
CA LYS A 128 13.91 14.08 15.03
C LYS A 128 12.94 13.88 16.20
N GLN A 129 12.97 12.71 16.86
CA GLN A 129 12.15 12.41 18.04
C GLN A 129 10.64 12.56 17.80
N GLY A 130 10.17 12.24 16.59
CA GLY A 130 8.76 12.30 16.20
C GLY A 130 8.29 13.69 15.76
N ALA A 131 9.20 14.61 15.44
CA ALA A 131 8.82 15.90 14.88
C ALA A 131 8.08 15.75 13.53
N LEU A 132 7.17 16.68 13.24
CA LEU A 132 6.48 16.74 11.96
C LEU A 132 7.48 16.98 10.82
N VAL A 133 7.42 16.12 9.79
CA VAL A 133 8.20 16.24 8.56
C VAL A 133 7.25 16.24 7.38
N ASN A 134 7.41 17.19 6.47
CA ASN A 134 6.63 17.25 5.24
C ASN A 134 7.21 16.29 4.19
N VAL A 135 6.35 15.51 3.55
CA VAL A 135 6.76 14.60 2.47
C VAL A 135 7.16 15.43 1.23
N LYS A 136 8.24 15.02 0.57
CA LYS A 136 8.70 15.65 -0.67
C LYS A 136 7.74 15.34 -1.82
N THR A 137 7.40 16.36 -2.60
CA THR A 137 6.51 16.26 -3.78
C THR A 137 7.30 16.19 -5.08
N PHE A 138 6.76 15.49 -6.09
CA PHE A 138 7.33 15.30 -7.43
C PHE A 138 6.28 15.53 -8.51
#